data_AF-A0A8V0ZRH1-F1
#
_entry.id   AF-A0A8V0ZRH1-F1
#
_cell.length_a   1.000
_cell.length_b   1.000
_cell.length_c   1.000
_cell.angle_alpha   90.00
_cell.angle_beta   90.00
_cell.angle_gamma   90.00
#
_symmetry.space_group_name_H-M   'P 1'
#
loop_
_entity.id
_entity.type
_entity.pdbx_description
1 polymer ?
#
loop_
_entity_poly.entity_id
_entity_poly.type
_entity_poly.pdbx_seq_one_letter_code
_entity_poly.pdbx_strand_id
1 'polypeptide(L)'
;MLRYSSGLTVTATTPRRTAGDGGRARRKMNVCRLRLTVPPDEVSQPEQGAKEPERKKQELYHVPNGMSPGKLSHGMVYGVVHRTDNNHKREMVVYGWSADQLKEEMNYIKEKTLVDVTLENTDIREQIRNLKHTHEQSMEKLREKQKQLETAQIENQLLKLKVESSQEANAEVMREMTRKLYNQYEEKMREEEQKHKAEKEILLEETNRLLKAIEESNKKMQITETSIKEKDQRIGELDRLIERMEEERHQLQKQLELNEIQLSGAKSESNSDSERSQHLEEVAASLRERIKHLDDMVHCQQKKVKHMVEEIEMLRKKVKEKELFIIQLLEKISFLECENKELQDKLEYLMENQPKTNVETRDAGVGCDLPSSTSNDNGRSPESTRPMRTYTPFKRVLEYSTKNSTS
;
A
#
# COMPACT_ATOMS: atom_id res chain seq x y z
N MET A 1 -54.05 31.69 57.18
CA MET A 1 -54.24 31.40 55.74
C MET A 1 -52.97 30.68 55.27
N LEU A 2 -52.87 29.35 55.11
CA LEU A 2 -53.66 28.42 54.27
C LEU A 2 -53.86 29.03 52.88
N ARG A 3 -53.25 28.52 51.80
CA ARG A 3 -53.44 27.18 51.23
C ARG A 3 -52.27 26.79 50.30
N TYR A 4 -51.64 25.65 50.57
CA TYR A 4 -51.72 24.34 49.89
C TYR A 4 -50.65 24.12 48.80
N SER A 5 -49.66 23.34 49.23
CA SER A 5 -48.74 22.54 48.46
C SER A 5 -49.43 21.33 47.82
N SER A 6 -49.00 20.96 46.61
CA SER A 6 -48.87 19.57 46.18
C SER A 6 -47.85 19.52 45.05
N GLY A 7 -46.63 19.10 45.42
CA GLY A 7 -45.60 18.72 44.47
C GLY A 7 -45.95 17.36 43.87
N LEU A 8 -45.77 17.24 42.56
CA LEU A 8 -45.77 15.95 41.88
C LEU A 8 -44.35 15.72 41.34
N THR A 9 -43.63 14.84 42.03
CA THR A 9 -42.37 14.24 41.59
C THR A 9 -42.66 13.29 40.43
N VAL A 10 -42.05 13.56 39.27
CA VAL A 10 -42.01 12.60 38.16
C VAL A 10 -40.72 11.80 38.29
N THR A 11 -40.79 10.62 38.90
CA THR A 11 -39.72 9.63 38.81
C THR A 11 -39.86 8.88 37.49
N ALA A 12 -38.97 9.17 36.55
CA ALA A 12 -38.80 8.37 35.34
C ALA A 12 -37.88 7.19 35.65
N THR A 13 -38.47 6.04 35.99
CA THR A 13 -37.73 4.78 36.07
C THR A 13 -37.56 4.21 34.67
N THR A 14 -36.35 4.28 34.13
CA THR A 14 -35.93 3.54 32.93
C THR A 14 -35.85 2.04 33.23
N PRO A 15 -36.58 1.15 32.53
CA PRO A 15 -36.29 -0.27 32.60
C PRO A 15 -35.08 -0.59 31.70
N ARG A 16 -34.03 -1.12 32.31
CA ARG A 16 -32.89 -1.75 31.64
C ARG A 16 -33.42 -2.95 30.84
N ARG A 17 -33.36 -2.88 29.50
CA ARG A 17 -33.61 -4.05 28.64
C ARG A 17 -32.31 -4.85 28.49
N THR A 18 -32.38 -6.13 28.86
CA THR A 18 -31.44 -7.17 28.46
C THR A 18 -31.72 -7.59 27.02
N ALA A 19 -30.66 -8.03 26.34
CA ALA A 19 -30.67 -8.47 24.95
C ALA A 19 -31.45 -9.78 24.75
N GLY A 20 -32.06 -9.90 23.57
CA GLY A 20 -32.61 -11.15 23.02
C GLY A 20 -34.11 -11.31 23.26
N ASP A 21 -34.92 -11.01 22.24
CA ASP A 21 -35.77 -12.02 21.59
C ASP A 21 -36.57 -11.38 20.45
N GLY A 22 -36.69 -12.10 19.33
CA GLY A 22 -37.39 -11.69 18.13
C GLY A 22 -38.90 -11.75 18.34
N GLY A 23 -39.58 -10.60 18.23
CA GLY A 23 -41.03 -10.54 18.40
C GLY A 23 -41.65 -9.41 17.59
N ARG A 24 -42.33 -9.79 16.50
CA ARG A 24 -43.06 -8.93 15.56
C ARG A 24 -44.12 -8.08 16.30
N ALA A 25 -43.81 -6.82 16.60
CA ALA A 25 -44.76 -5.90 17.24
C ALA A 25 -45.68 -5.24 16.20
N ARG A 26 -46.93 -5.70 16.13
CA ARG A 26 -48.02 -5.01 15.40
C ARG A 26 -48.28 -3.64 16.05
N ARG A 27 -48.03 -2.56 15.30
CA ARG A 27 -48.47 -1.21 15.67
C ARG A 27 -49.99 -1.17 15.71
N LYS A 28 -50.60 -0.94 16.89
CA LYS A 28 -52.02 -0.57 16.99
C LYS A 28 -52.14 0.89 16.54
N MET A 29 -52.85 1.09 15.44
CA MET A 29 -53.20 2.41 14.90
C MET A 29 -54.45 2.87 15.64
N ASN A 30 -54.37 4.02 16.33
CA ASN A 30 -55.53 4.64 16.96
C ASN A 30 -56.27 5.43 15.87
N VAL A 31 -57.35 4.87 15.33
CA VAL A 31 -58.23 5.56 14.38
C VAL A 31 -59.32 6.27 15.17
N CYS A 32 -59.21 7.59 15.30
CA CYS A 32 -60.30 8.43 15.80
C CYS A 32 -61.29 8.69 14.65
N ARG A 33 -62.46 8.04 14.69
CA ARG A 33 -63.54 8.27 13.74
C ARG A 33 -64.38 9.46 14.21
N LEU A 34 -64.12 10.64 13.66
CA LEU A 34 -64.97 11.82 13.83
C LEU A 34 -66.26 11.64 13.02
N ARG A 35 -67.41 11.70 13.70
CA ARG A 35 -68.74 11.69 13.09
C ARG A 35 -69.21 13.14 13.01
N LEU A 36 -69.17 13.72 11.82
CA LEU A 36 -69.70 15.05 11.53
C LEU A 36 -71.21 14.92 11.24
N THR A 37 -72.03 15.49 12.10
CA THR A 37 -73.45 15.71 11.85
C THR A 37 -73.59 17.11 11.26
N VAL A 38 -73.99 17.20 10.00
CA VAL A 38 -74.29 18.48 9.32
C VAL A 38 -75.80 18.75 9.47
N PRO A 39 -76.23 19.94 9.90
CA PRO A 39 -77.66 20.31 9.95
C PRO A 39 -78.20 20.58 8.53
N PRO A 40 -79.51 20.41 8.28
CA PRO A 40 -80.07 20.66 6.95
C PRO A 40 -80.14 22.16 6.65
N ASP A 41 -79.78 22.52 5.43
CA ASP A 41 -79.94 23.86 4.85
C ASP A 41 -81.41 24.21 4.68
N GLU A 42 -81.77 25.41 5.12
CA GLU A 42 -83.07 26.04 4.84
C GLU A 42 -83.18 26.39 3.36
N VAL A 43 -84.18 25.80 2.69
CA VAL A 43 -84.60 26.19 1.35
C VAL A 43 -85.67 27.27 1.47
N SER A 44 -85.33 28.49 1.04
CA SER A 44 -86.30 29.55 0.77
C SER A 44 -86.94 29.35 -0.61
N GLN A 45 -88.25 29.57 -0.67
CA GLN A 45 -89.08 29.59 -1.89
C GLN A 45 -88.65 30.68 -2.89
N PRO A 46 -89.13 30.60 -4.15
CA PRO A 46 -90.03 31.68 -4.58
C PRO A 46 -91.26 31.27 -5.42
N GLU A 47 -92.24 32.18 -5.35
CA GLU A 47 -93.15 32.67 -6.40
C GLU A 47 -94.37 31.86 -6.88
N GLN A 48 -95.48 32.17 -6.18
CA GLN A 48 -96.74 32.72 -6.69
C GLN A 48 -97.01 32.67 -8.21
N GLY A 49 -97.87 31.72 -8.61
CA GLY A 49 -98.71 31.82 -9.81
C GLY A 49 -100.11 32.33 -9.44
N ALA A 50 -100.46 33.50 -9.96
CA ALA A 50 -101.78 34.14 -9.80
C ALA A 50 -102.90 33.32 -10.45
N LYS A 51 -104.04 33.21 -9.76
CA LYS A 51 -105.34 32.89 -10.37
C LYS A 51 -106.37 33.92 -9.90
N GLU A 52 -106.84 34.72 -10.86
CA GLU A 52 -108.01 35.59 -10.76
C GLU A 52 -109.24 34.83 -10.24
N PRO A 53 -110.10 35.48 -9.45
CA PRO A 53 -111.51 35.18 -9.41
C PRO A 53 -112.30 36.25 -10.19
N GLU A 54 -112.91 35.78 -11.26
CA GLU A 54 -113.91 36.42 -12.10
C GLU A 54 -115.10 36.92 -11.25
N ARG A 55 -115.18 38.23 -11.02
CA ARG A 55 -116.36 38.88 -10.43
C ARG A 55 -117.21 39.49 -11.54
N LYS A 56 -118.42 38.94 -11.65
CA LYS A 56 -119.52 39.29 -12.56
C LYS A 56 -119.73 40.81 -12.63
N LYS A 57 -119.58 41.37 -13.83
CA LYS A 57 -120.07 42.71 -14.19
C LYS A 57 -121.59 42.66 -14.27
N GLN A 58 -122.24 43.45 -13.42
CA GLN A 58 -123.64 43.84 -13.57
C GLN A 58 -123.73 44.83 -14.73
N GLU A 59 -124.28 44.38 -15.85
CA GLU A 59 -124.76 45.26 -16.92
C GLU A 59 -126.04 45.97 -16.43
N LEU A 60 -125.99 47.30 -16.35
CA LEU A 60 -127.19 48.12 -16.22
C LEU A 60 -127.08 49.32 -17.16
N TYR A 61 -127.44 49.10 -18.42
CA TYR A 61 -127.93 50.09 -19.37
C TYR A 61 -129.08 49.35 -20.09
N HIS A 62 -130.25 49.89 -20.38
CA HIS A 62 -130.66 51.24 -20.71
C HIS A 62 -132.20 51.19 -20.77
N VAL A 63 -132.92 52.09 -20.11
CA VAL A 63 -134.32 52.38 -20.49
C VAL A 63 -134.27 53.54 -21.49
N PRO A 64 -134.71 53.36 -22.75
CA PRO A 64 -134.89 54.47 -23.68
C PRO A 64 -136.32 55.02 -23.48
N ASN A 65 -136.42 56.21 -22.90
CA ASN A 65 -137.63 57.01 -23.03
C ASN A 65 -137.67 57.58 -24.45
N GLY A 66 -138.71 57.24 -25.21
CA GLY A 66 -138.91 57.72 -26.57
C GLY A 66 -140.38 57.89 -26.90
N MET A 67 -141.02 58.92 -26.32
CA MET A 67 -142.16 59.57 -26.99
C MET A 67 -141.61 60.65 -27.92
N SER A 68 -142.05 60.58 -29.17
CA SER A 68 -141.64 61.39 -30.32
C SER A 68 -141.99 62.88 -30.18
N PRO A 69 -141.22 63.80 -30.79
CA PRO A 69 -141.40 65.23 -30.63
C PRO A 69 -142.54 65.72 -31.53
N GLY A 70 -143.75 65.75 -30.98
CA GLY A 70 -144.86 66.52 -31.53
C GLY A 70 -144.61 68.00 -31.30
N LYS A 71 -144.14 68.71 -32.33
CA LYS A 71 -144.00 70.17 -32.34
C LYS A 71 -145.39 70.81 -32.25
N LEU A 72 -145.49 71.83 -31.40
CA LEU A 72 -146.43 72.96 -31.33
C LEU A 72 -146.69 73.21 -29.84
N SER A 73 -146.49 74.36 -29.24
CA SER A 73 -145.92 75.66 -29.62
C SER A 73 -146.03 76.47 -28.33
N HIS A 74 -144.92 77.05 -27.85
CA HIS A 74 -144.93 78.00 -26.73
C HIS A 74 -145.52 77.46 -25.40
N GLY A 75 -144.99 76.33 -24.91
CA GLY A 75 -145.28 75.82 -23.57
C GLY A 75 -144.36 76.45 -22.53
N MET A 76 -144.95 77.15 -21.56
CA MET A 76 -144.26 77.65 -20.37
C MET A 76 -144.18 76.53 -19.34
N VAL A 77 -142.98 76.17 -18.92
CA VAL A 77 -142.71 75.23 -17.84
C VAL A 77 -142.53 76.03 -16.55
N TYR A 78 -143.46 75.87 -15.61
CA TYR A 78 -143.41 76.55 -14.32
C TYR A 78 -142.82 75.62 -13.27
N GLY A 79 -141.71 76.04 -12.66
CA GLY A 79 -141.12 75.40 -11.49
C GLY A 79 -141.41 76.21 -10.24
N VAL A 80 -141.93 75.57 -9.21
CA VAL A 80 -142.10 76.20 -7.89
C VAL A 80 -140.85 75.93 -7.08
N VAL A 81 -140.06 76.98 -6.82
CA VAL A 81 -138.89 76.90 -5.94
C VAL A 81 -139.25 77.54 -4.61
N HIS A 82 -139.09 76.79 -3.53
CA HIS A 82 -139.27 77.34 -2.19
C HIS A 82 -138.06 78.22 -1.88
N ARG A 83 -138.28 79.53 -1.70
CA ARG A 83 -137.27 80.44 -1.17
C ARG A 83 -137.64 80.74 0.28
N THR A 84 -136.73 80.40 1.18
CA THR A 84 -136.83 80.83 2.58
C THR A 84 -136.08 82.14 2.71
N ASP A 85 -136.82 83.24 2.82
CA ASP A 85 -136.22 84.53 3.21
C ASP A 85 -136.08 84.60 4.73
N ASN A 86 -135.09 85.36 5.21
CA ASN A 86 -134.68 85.47 6.63
C ASN A 86 -135.82 85.87 7.61
N ASN A 87 -136.95 86.37 7.10
CA ASN A 87 -138.07 86.85 7.92
C ASN A 87 -139.20 85.81 8.10
N HIS A 88 -138.89 84.52 7.89
CA HIS A 88 -139.78 83.35 8.11
C HIS A 88 -141.13 83.40 7.35
N LYS A 89 -141.20 84.21 6.29
CA LYS A 89 -142.24 84.09 5.26
C LYS A 89 -141.74 83.11 4.21
N ARG A 90 -142.43 81.99 4.05
CA ARG A 90 -142.21 81.05 2.95
C ARG A 90 -142.83 81.65 1.70
N GLU A 91 -142.03 82.30 0.88
CA GLU A 91 -142.47 82.78 -0.43
C GLU A 91 -142.27 81.66 -1.46
N MET A 92 -143.37 81.24 -2.06
CA MET A 92 -143.35 80.41 -3.25
C MET A 92 -143.14 81.35 -4.44
N VAL A 93 -141.95 81.29 -5.03
CA VAL A 93 -141.68 82.00 -6.28
C VAL A 93 -141.80 80.99 -7.41
N VAL A 94 -142.74 81.27 -8.30
CA VAL A 94 -142.96 80.47 -9.51
C VAL A 94 -142.09 81.06 -10.60
N TYR A 95 -141.10 80.29 -11.06
CA TYR A 95 -140.29 80.65 -12.21
C TYR A 95 -140.86 79.94 -13.44
N GLY A 96 -141.13 80.69 -14.50
CA GLY A 96 -141.59 80.16 -15.78
C GLY A 96 -140.48 80.20 -16.81
N TRP A 97 -140.21 79.09 -17.47
CA TRP A 97 -139.26 79.00 -18.59
C TRP A 97 -139.98 78.60 -19.87
N SER A 98 -139.55 79.15 -21.00
CA SER A 98 -140.02 78.66 -22.30
C SER A 98 -139.37 77.32 -22.64
N ALA A 99 -140.07 76.48 -23.41
CA ALA A 99 -139.52 75.21 -23.89
C ALA A 99 -138.19 75.37 -24.67
N ASP A 100 -138.02 76.48 -25.40
CA ASP A 100 -136.79 76.77 -26.14
C ASP A 100 -135.63 77.13 -25.18
N GLN A 101 -135.92 77.93 -24.14
CA GLN A 101 -134.94 78.25 -23.11
C GLN A 101 -134.48 76.99 -22.35
N LEU A 102 -135.40 76.08 -22.03
CA LEU A 102 -135.06 74.81 -21.39
C LEU A 102 -134.21 73.90 -22.30
N LYS A 103 -134.47 73.93 -23.61
CA LYS A 103 -133.73 73.13 -24.59
C LYS A 103 -132.33 73.66 -24.81
N GLU A 104 -132.16 74.97 -24.81
CA GLU A 104 -130.86 75.63 -24.91
C GLU A 104 -130.04 75.39 -23.63
N GLU A 105 -130.65 75.46 -22.45
CA GLU A 105 -130.03 75.08 -21.17
C GLU A 105 -129.65 73.59 -21.14
N MET A 106 -130.54 72.70 -21.60
CA MET A 106 -130.22 71.27 -21.68
C MET A 106 -129.09 70.98 -22.67
N ASN A 107 -129.07 71.67 -23.82
CA ASN A 107 -127.98 71.57 -24.79
C ASN A 107 -126.67 72.13 -24.20
N TYR A 108 -126.71 73.25 -23.49
CA TYR A 108 -125.56 73.82 -22.80
C TYR A 108 -125.03 72.88 -21.72
N ILE A 109 -125.90 72.30 -20.88
CA ILE A 109 -125.53 71.29 -19.90
C ILE A 109 -124.90 70.09 -20.61
N LYS A 110 -125.49 69.60 -21.70
CA LYS A 110 -124.97 68.46 -22.45
C LYS A 110 -123.60 68.74 -23.07
N GLU A 111 -123.41 69.90 -23.71
CA GLU A 111 -122.14 70.31 -24.31
C GLU A 111 -121.07 70.53 -23.24
N LYS A 112 -121.42 71.22 -22.15
CA LYS A 112 -120.53 71.42 -21.00
C LYS A 112 -120.10 70.09 -20.39
N THR A 113 -121.05 69.19 -20.10
CA THR A 113 -120.74 67.85 -19.59
C THR A 113 -119.90 67.05 -20.58
N LEU A 114 -120.14 67.16 -21.89
CA LEU A 114 -119.31 66.48 -22.88
C LEU A 114 -117.88 67.03 -22.88
N VAL A 115 -117.70 68.35 -22.88
CA VAL A 115 -116.38 69.00 -22.81
C VAL A 115 -115.65 68.63 -21.51
N ASP A 116 -116.33 68.73 -20.37
CA ASP A 116 -115.78 68.35 -19.06
C ASP A 116 -115.34 66.87 -19.06
N VAL A 117 -116.19 65.95 -19.54
CA VAL A 117 -115.86 64.53 -19.69
C VAL A 117 -114.71 64.32 -20.67
N THR A 118 -114.59 65.13 -21.73
CA THR A 118 -113.51 64.99 -22.72
C THR A 118 -112.17 65.45 -22.14
N LEU A 119 -112.18 66.55 -21.39
CA LEU A 119 -111.02 67.09 -20.67
C LEU A 119 -110.57 66.15 -19.54
N GLU A 120 -111.51 65.63 -18.74
CA GLU A 120 -111.23 64.61 -17.74
C GLU A 120 -110.62 63.36 -18.39
N ASN A 121 -111.14 62.92 -19.54
CA ASN A 121 -110.54 61.81 -20.27
C ASN A 121 -109.15 62.13 -20.83
N THR A 122 -108.85 63.36 -21.24
CA THR A 122 -107.49 63.74 -21.65
C THR A 122 -106.54 63.77 -20.46
N ASP A 123 -106.98 64.27 -19.31
CA ASP A 123 -106.19 64.30 -18.07
C ASP A 123 -105.92 62.89 -17.56
N ILE A 124 -106.92 62.01 -17.55
CA ILE A 124 -106.76 60.60 -17.23
C ILE A 124 -105.76 59.95 -18.18
N ARG A 125 -105.85 60.22 -19.49
CA ARG A 125 -104.88 59.69 -20.48
C ARG A 125 -103.46 60.21 -20.26
N GLU A 126 -103.30 61.46 -19.85
CA GLU A 126 -101.99 62.04 -19.52
C GLU A 126 -101.42 61.46 -18.23
N GLN A 127 -102.23 61.33 -17.18
CA GLN A 127 -101.84 60.66 -15.95
C GLN A 127 -101.41 59.21 -16.22
N ILE A 128 -102.15 58.47 -17.06
CA ILE A 128 -101.76 57.12 -17.49
C ILE A 128 -100.43 57.13 -18.24
N ARG A 129 -100.19 58.09 -19.15
CA ARG A 129 -98.91 58.21 -19.86
C ARG A 129 -97.76 58.51 -18.91
N ASN A 130 -97.94 59.44 -17.97
CA ASN A 130 -96.93 59.81 -16.98
C ASN A 130 -96.63 58.63 -16.05
N LEU A 131 -97.66 57.92 -15.56
CA LEU A 131 -97.50 56.70 -14.76
C LEU A 131 -96.78 55.59 -15.53
N LYS A 132 -97.10 55.40 -16.81
CA LYS A 132 -96.39 54.43 -17.66
C LYS A 132 -94.92 54.82 -17.82
N HIS A 133 -94.63 56.09 -18.07
CA HIS A 133 -93.27 56.57 -18.23
C HIS A 133 -92.44 56.45 -16.95
N THR A 134 -92.99 56.84 -15.79
CA THR A 134 -92.31 56.70 -14.50
C THR A 134 -92.11 55.23 -14.13
N HIS A 135 -93.09 54.38 -14.41
CA HIS A 135 -92.96 52.94 -14.25
C HIS A 135 -91.84 52.38 -15.13
N GLU A 136 -91.81 52.72 -16.42
CA GLU A 136 -90.77 52.30 -17.35
C GLU A 136 -89.38 52.75 -16.91
N GLN A 137 -89.22 54.02 -16.50
CA GLN A 137 -87.97 54.53 -15.94
C GLN A 137 -87.53 53.78 -14.67
N SER A 138 -88.48 53.45 -13.79
CA SER A 138 -88.18 52.69 -12.57
C SER A 138 -87.74 51.26 -12.88
N MET A 139 -88.38 50.62 -13.87
CA MET A 139 -88.03 49.28 -14.35
C MET A 139 -86.64 49.28 -15.00
N GLU A 140 -86.30 50.32 -15.76
CA GLU A 140 -84.98 50.41 -16.39
C GLU A 140 -83.87 50.64 -15.35
N LYS A 141 -84.10 51.52 -14.36
CA LYS A 141 -83.18 51.67 -13.21
C LYS A 141 -83.01 50.36 -12.45
N LEU A 142 -84.08 49.58 -12.28
CA LEU A 142 -84.01 48.27 -11.63
C LEU A 142 -83.16 47.29 -12.44
N ARG A 143 -83.32 47.25 -13.77
CA ARG A 143 -82.49 46.41 -14.66
C ARG A 143 -81.02 46.81 -14.63
N GLU A 144 -80.72 48.10 -14.66
CA GLU A 144 -79.33 48.57 -14.58
C GLU A 144 -78.70 48.21 -13.23
N LYS A 145 -79.44 48.38 -12.13
CA LYS A 145 -79.00 47.97 -10.80
C LYS A 145 -78.80 46.45 -10.70
N GLN A 146 -79.68 45.68 -11.32
CA GLN A 146 -79.54 44.22 -11.41
C GLN A 146 -78.27 43.83 -12.16
N LYS A 147 -77.98 44.47 -13.31
CA LYS A 147 -76.75 44.24 -14.06
C LYS A 147 -75.49 44.62 -13.27
N GLN A 148 -75.51 45.75 -12.56
CA GLN A 148 -74.41 46.17 -11.68
C GLN A 148 -74.18 45.16 -10.55
N LEU A 149 -75.26 44.63 -9.96
CA LEU A 149 -75.18 43.60 -8.94
C LEU A 149 -74.55 42.31 -9.50
N GLU A 150 -74.96 41.86 -10.68
CA GLU A 150 -74.39 40.68 -11.33
C GLU A 150 -72.90 40.86 -11.64
N THR A 151 -72.49 42.02 -12.17
CA THR A 151 -71.06 42.30 -12.39
C THR A 151 -70.27 42.30 -11.09
N ALA A 152 -70.80 42.91 -10.03
CA ALA A 152 -70.16 42.91 -8.72
C ALA A 152 -70.10 41.51 -8.12
N GLN A 153 -71.12 40.67 -8.33
CA GLN A 153 -71.12 39.27 -7.89
C GLN A 153 -70.03 38.46 -8.60
N ILE A 154 -69.88 38.60 -9.92
CA ILE A 154 -68.83 37.92 -10.68
C ILE A 154 -67.45 38.39 -10.25
N GLU A 155 -67.24 39.70 -10.10
CA GLU A 155 -65.98 40.27 -9.61
C GLU A 155 -65.64 39.75 -8.21
N ASN A 156 -66.63 39.68 -7.31
CA ASN A 156 -66.44 39.15 -5.96
C ASN A 156 -66.06 37.66 -5.99
N GLN A 157 -66.71 36.85 -6.85
CA GLN A 157 -66.35 35.45 -7.07
C GLN A 157 -64.92 35.29 -7.61
N LEU A 158 -64.53 36.12 -8.58
CA LEU A 158 -63.18 36.09 -9.14
C LEU A 158 -62.12 36.47 -8.11
N LEU A 159 -62.38 37.53 -7.33
CA LEU A 159 -61.49 37.94 -6.24
C LEU A 159 -61.37 36.84 -5.18
N LYS A 160 -62.48 36.19 -4.82
CA LYS A 160 -62.48 35.04 -3.91
C LYS A 160 -61.57 33.91 -4.43
N LEU A 161 -61.73 33.50 -5.69
CA LEU A 161 -60.87 32.48 -6.30
C LEU A 161 -59.40 32.89 -6.34
N LYS A 162 -59.10 34.17 -6.61
CA LYS A 162 -57.72 34.69 -6.63
C LYS A 162 -57.08 34.68 -5.23
N VAL A 163 -57.84 35.04 -4.20
CA VAL A 163 -57.39 34.97 -2.81
C VAL A 163 -57.16 33.52 -2.40
N GLU A 164 -58.09 32.62 -2.71
CA GLU A 164 -57.96 31.18 -2.42
C GLU A 164 -56.73 30.57 -3.13
N SER A 165 -56.52 30.87 -4.42
CA SER A 165 -55.35 30.42 -5.17
C SER A 165 -54.04 30.97 -4.61
N SER A 166 -53.99 32.25 -4.24
CA SER A 166 -52.82 32.85 -3.61
C SER A 166 -52.54 32.25 -2.22
N GLN A 167 -53.59 31.99 -1.44
CA GLN A 167 -53.48 31.38 -0.12
C GLN A 167 -52.99 29.93 -0.23
N GLU A 168 -53.47 29.17 -1.20
CA GLU A 168 -53.04 27.79 -1.46
C GLU A 168 -51.57 27.73 -1.92
N ALA A 169 -51.16 28.63 -2.82
CA ALA A 169 -49.76 28.74 -3.23
C ALA A 169 -48.83 29.05 -2.04
N ASN A 170 -49.24 29.99 -1.17
CA ASN A 170 -48.49 30.33 0.04
C ASN A 170 -48.44 29.13 1.01
N ALA A 171 -49.54 28.39 1.17
CA ALA A 171 -49.58 27.19 1.99
C ALA A 171 -48.65 26.10 1.45
N GLU A 172 -48.57 25.92 0.12
CA GLU A 172 -47.68 24.94 -0.49
C GLU A 172 -46.21 25.30 -0.28
N VAL A 173 -45.82 26.58 -0.39
CA VAL A 173 -44.44 27.02 -0.08
C VAL A 173 -44.08 26.68 1.35
N MET A 174 -44.99 26.91 2.31
CA MET A 174 -44.76 26.53 3.70
C MET A 174 -44.65 25.00 3.87
N ARG A 175 -45.52 24.22 3.22
CA ARG A 175 -45.45 22.75 3.23
C ARG A 175 -44.13 22.24 2.63
N GLU A 176 -43.67 22.83 1.54
CA GLU A 176 -42.41 22.46 0.89
C GLU A 176 -41.20 22.83 1.75
N MET A 177 -41.20 24.02 2.37
CA MET A 177 -40.17 24.43 3.31
C MET A 177 -40.10 23.47 4.51
N THR A 178 -41.25 23.11 5.09
CA THR A 178 -41.33 22.11 6.16
C THR A 178 -40.79 20.76 5.71
N ARG A 179 -41.18 20.28 4.51
CA ARG A 179 -40.69 19.01 3.95
C ARG A 179 -39.17 19.03 3.75
N LYS A 180 -38.62 20.12 3.21
CA LYS A 180 -37.17 20.29 3.04
C LYS A 180 -36.43 20.24 4.38
N LEU A 181 -36.96 20.92 5.39
CA LEU A 181 -36.35 20.93 6.73
C LEU A 181 -36.35 19.53 7.36
N TYR A 182 -37.46 18.79 7.27
CA TYR A 182 -37.52 17.41 7.74
C TYR A 182 -36.56 16.49 6.98
N ASN A 183 -36.53 16.59 5.65
CA ASN A 183 -35.63 15.79 4.83
C ASN A 183 -34.16 16.05 5.17
N GLN A 184 -33.77 17.32 5.34
CA GLN A 184 -32.40 17.70 5.73
C GLN A 184 -32.04 17.12 7.11
N TYR A 185 -32.97 17.17 8.06
CA TYR A 185 -32.74 16.59 9.38
C TYR A 185 -32.59 15.06 9.31
N GLU A 186 -33.49 14.38 8.58
CA GLU A 186 -33.43 12.94 8.40
C GLU A 186 -32.16 12.50 7.65
N GLU A 187 -31.74 13.23 6.62
CA GLU A 187 -30.49 12.99 5.91
C GLU A 187 -29.29 13.12 6.84
N LYS A 188 -29.20 14.22 7.59
CA LYS A 188 -28.11 14.44 8.54
C LYS A 188 -28.04 13.35 9.60
N MET A 189 -29.19 12.93 10.13
CA MET A 189 -29.27 11.81 11.07
C MET A 189 -28.75 10.51 10.46
N ARG A 190 -29.13 10.23 9.20
CA ARG A 190 -28.72 9.02 8.48
C ARG A 190 -27.23 9.03 8.16
N GLU A 191 -26.68 10.18 7.77
CA GLU A 191 -25.26 10.36 7.49
C GLU A 191 -24.40 10.12 8.74
N GLU A 192 -24.77 10.72 9.87
CA GLU A 192 -24.07 10.49 11.14
C GLU A 192 -24.19 9.02 11.60
N GLU A 193 -25.36 8.40 11.44
CA GLU A 193 -25.53 6.97 11.75
C GLU A 193 -24.65 6.08 10.87
N GLN A 194 -24.58 6.36 9.55
CA GLN A 194 -23.72 5.65 8.62
C GLN A 194 -22.25 5.85 8.94
N LYS A 195 -21.84 7.08 9.27
CA LYS A 195 -20.47 7.41 9.67
C LYS A 195 -20.07 6.67 10.93
N HIS A 196 -20.91 6.71 11.98
CA HIS A 196 -20.67 5.96 13.22
C HIS A 196 -20.61 4.45 12.96
N LYS A 197 -21.46 3.91 12.07
CA LYS A 197 -21.42 2.49 11.70
C LYS A 197 -20.12 2.14 10.98
N ALA A 198 -19.68 2.97 10.04
CA ALA A 198 -18.42 2.78 9.32
C ALA A 198 -17.20 2.88 10.26
N GLU A 199 -17.17 3.85 11.16
CA GLU A 199 -16.11 3.99 12.18
C GLU A 199 -16.05 2.75 13.09
N LYS A 200 -17.21 2.24 13.53
CA LYS A 200 -17.28 1.00 14.31
C LYS A 200 -16.74 -0.19 13.52
N GLU A 201 -17.06 -0.30 12.23
CA GLU A 201 -16.58 -1.38 11.37
C GLU A 201 -15.05 -1.33 11.20
N ILE A 202 -14.50 -0.15 10.93
CA ILE A 202 -13.04 0.07 10.83
C ILE A 202 -12.35 -0.31 12.16
N LEU A 203 -12.88 0.12 13.31
CA LEU A 203 -12.31 -0.23 14.61
C LEU A 203 -12.38 -1.72 14.90
N LEU A 204 -13.46 -2.39 14.49
CA LEU A 204 -13.59 -3.84 14.61
C LEU A 204 -12.59 -4.57 13.72
N GLU A 205 -12.40 -4.12 12.48
CA GLU A 205 -11.40 -4.67 11.57
C GLU A 205 -9.98 -4.53 12.10
N GLU A 206 -9.62 -3.36 12.62
CA GLU A 206 -8.30 -3.13 13.22
C GLU A 206 -8.09 -3.99 14.47
N THR A 207 -9.12 -4.10 15.33
CA THR A 207 -9.08 -4.99 16.50
C THR A 207 -8.84 -6.45 16.08
N ASN A 208 -9.56 -6.93 15.06
CA ASN A 208 -9.39 -8.28 14.54
C ASN A 208 -8.01 -8.49 13.90
N ARG A 209 -7.48 -7.48 13.21
CA ARG A 209 -6.13 -7.52 12.64
C ARG A 209 -5.07 -7.67 13.72
N LEU A 210 -5.15 -6.87 14.79
CA LEU A 210 -4.23 -6.93 15.93
C LEU A 210 -4.36 -8.28 16.66
N LEU A 211 -5.58 -8.77 16.87
CA LEU A 211 -5.83 -10.06 17.49
C LEU A 211 -5.18 -11.18 16.69
N LYS A 212 -5.34 -11.19 15.35
CA LYS A 212 -4.69 -12.17 14.48
C LYS A 212 -3.16 -12.10 14.52
N ALA A 213 -2.58 -10.89 14.56
CA ALA A 213 -1.13 -10.72 14.68
C ALA A 213 -0.59 -11.28 16.00
N ILE A 214 -1.32 -11.08 17.11
CA ILE A 214 -1.00 -11.66 18.41
C ILE A 214 -1.08 -13.19 18.36
N GLU A 215 -2.14 -13.75 17.76
CA GLU A 215 -2.28 -15.20 17.60
C GLU A 215 -1.14 -15.81 16.79
N GLU A 216 -0.74 -15.17 15.69
CA GLU A 216 0.39 -15.62 14.86
C GLU A 216 1.72 -15.53 15.61
N SER A 217 1.94 -14.45 16.37
CA SER A 217 3.11 -14.32 17.24
C SER A 217 3.15 -15.39 18.32
N ASN A 218 2.01 -15.68 18.96
CA ASN A 218 1.90 -16.74 19.96
C ASN A 218 2.18 -18.12 19.38
N LYS A 219 1.70 -18.43 18.17
CA LYS A 219 2.02 -19.68 17.47
C LYS A 219 3.53 -19.81 17.20
N LYS A 220 4.17 -18.74 16.73
CA LYS A 220 5.63 -18.72 16.52
C LYS A 220 6.39 -18.93 17.84
N MET A 221 5.97 -18.23 18.90
CA MET A 221 6.53 -18.38 20.24
C MET A 221 6.43 -19.83 20.73
N GLN A 222 5.27 -20.47 20.59
CA GLN A 222 5.09 -21.87 20.96
C GLN A 222 6.04 -22.81 20.22
N ILE A 223 6.23 -22.63 18.91
CA ILE A 223 7.17 -23.44 18.11
C ILE A 223 8.61 -23.24 18.60
N THR A 224 9.01 -22.01 18.87
CA THR A 224 10.35 -21.73 19.40
C THR A 224 10.52 -22.28 20.81
N GLU A 225 9.47 -22.23 21.64
CA GLU A 225 9.49 -22.77 22.99
C GLU A 225 9.62 -24.29 22.99
N THR A 226 8.91 -25.00 22.11
CA THR A 226 9.07 -26.46 21.96
C THR A 226 10.48 -26.81 21.48
N SER A 227 11.04 -26.06 20.51
CA SER A 227 12.41 -26.28 20.05
C SER A 227 13.45 -26.01 21.14
N ILE A 228 13.25 -25.00 21.99
CA ILE A 228 14.11 -24.74 23.15
C ILE A 228 14.03 -25.90 24.15
N LYS A 229 12.82 -26.37 24.49
CA LYS A 229 12.64 -27.51 25.40
C LYS A 229 13.35 -28.78 24.90
N GLU A 230 13.31 -29.04 23.58
CA GLU A 230 14.04 -30.16 22.97
C GLU A 230 15.56 -29.99 23.10
N LYS A 231 16.07 -28.77 22.89
CA LYS A 231 17.49 -28.46 23.08
C LYS A 231 17.91 -28.60 24.54
N ASP A 232 17.10 -28.13 25.48
CA ASP A 232 17.35 -28.26 26.92
C ASP A 232 17.37 -29.74 27.34
N GLN A 233 16.47 -30.56 26.79
CA GLN A 233 16.49 -32.00 26.99
C GLN A 233 17.81 -32.60 26.47
N ARG A 234 18.25 -32.20 25.27
CA ARG A 234 19.50 -32.68 24.69
C ARG A 234 20.72 -32.26 25.50
N ILE A 235 20.75 -31.03 26.02
CA ILE A 235 21.78 -30.55 26.93
C ILE A 235 21.81 -31.43 28.18
N GLY A 236 20.66 -31.70 28.80
CA GLY A 236 20.58 -32.57 29.97
C GLY A 236 20.98 -34.04 29.72
N GLU A 237 20.89 -34.54 28.48
CA GLU A 237 21.48 -35.84 28.10
C GLU A 237 23.01 -35.78 28.01
N LEU A 238 23.55 -34.69 27.44
CA LEU A 238 24.99 -34.47 27.33
C LEU A 238 25.63 -34.26 28.70
N ASP A 239 25.02 -33.50 29.60
CA ASP A 239 25.52 -33.28 30.96
C ASP A 239 25.62 -34.61 31.73
N ARG A 240 24.62 -35.48 31.62
CA ARG A 240 24.66 -36.84 32.21
C ARG A 240 25.73 -37.73 31.59
N LEU A 241 26.06 -37.54 30.31
CA LEU A 241 27.17 -38.26 29.68
C LEU A 241 28.52 -37.74 30.19
N ILE A 242 28.65 -36.41 30.28
CA ILE A 242 29.85 -35.75 30.79
C ILE A 242 30.12 -36.20 32.22
N GLU A 243 29.11 -36.22 33.09
CA GLU A 243 29.22 -36.70 34.47
C GLU A 243 29.78 -38.13 34.53
N ARG A 244 29.23 -39.06 33.72
CA ARG A 244 29.76 -40.44 33.65
C ARG A 244 31.20 -40.51 33.13
N MET A 245 31.54 -39.73 32.12
CA MET A 245 32.90 -39.67 31.59
C MET A 245 33.88 -39.06 32.62
N GLU A 246 33.44 -38.09 33.40
CA GLU A 246 34.22 -37.51 34.48
C GLU A 246 34.44 -38.54 35.60
N GLU A 247 33.41 -39.27 36.02
CA GLU A 247 33.55 -40.36 36.98
C GLU A 247 34.55 -41.42 36.51
N GLU A 248 34.44 -41.88 35.26
CA GLU A 248 35.35 -42.84 34.65
C GLU A 248 36.79 -42.28 34.61
N ARG A 249 36.97 -41.02 34.21
CA ARG A 249 38.28 -40.35 34.23
C ARG A 249 38.87 -40.34 35.63
N HIS A 250 38.10 -39.98 36.66
CA HIS A 250 38.57 -39.99 38.04
C HIS A 250 38.94 -41.40 38.51
N GLN A 251 38.20 -42.43 38.09
CA GLN A 251 38.52 -43.83 38.39
C GLN A 251 39.83 -44.26 37.72
N LEU A 252 40.01 -43.98 36.42
CA LEU A 252 41.23 -44.28 35.67
C LEU A 252 42.44 -43.54 36.25
N GLN A 253 42.26 -42.28 36.66
CA GLN A 253 43.32 -41.50 37.30
C GLN A 253 43.79 -42.14 38.61
N LYS A 254 42.87 -42.60 39.46
CA LYS A 254 43.21 -43.34 40.69
C LYS A 254 43.93 -44.66 40.41
N GLN A 255 43.50 -45.39 39.38
CA GLN A 255 44.18 -46.62 38.96
C GLN A 255 45.60 -46.35 38.45
N LEU A 256 45.79 -45.27 37.68
CA LEU A 256 47.08 -44.85 37.16
C LEU A 256 48.02 -44.47 38.31
N GLU A 257 47.58 -43.67 39.28
CA GLU A 257 48.35 -43.32 40.48
C GLU A 257 48.74 -44.57 41.29
N LEU A 258 47.82 -45.52 41.46
CA LEU A 258 48.10 -46.78 42.16
C LEU A 258 49.16 -47.62 41.41
N ASN A 259 49.06 -47.70 40.08
CA ASN A 259 50.06 -48.37 39.24
C ASN A 259 51.43 -47.66 39.29
N GLU A 260 51.46 -46.33 39.31
CA GLU A 260 52.70 -45.56 39.46
C GLU A 260 53.37 -45.83 40.81
N ILE A 261 52.60 -45.90 41.90
CA ILE A 261 53.12 -46.27 43.22
C ILE A 261 53.67 -47.69 43.19
N GLN A 262 52.94 -48.66 42.61
CA GLN A 262 53.42 -50.04 42.47
C GLN A 262 54.73 -50.12 41.63
N LEU A 263 54.77 -49.41 40.50
CA LEU A 263 55.97 -49.34 39.65
C LEU A 263 57.13 -48.63 40.36
N SER A 264 56.87 -47.61 41.18
CA SER A 264 57.89 -46.95 41.99
C SER A 264 58.46 -47.91 43.06
N GLY A 265 57.63 -48.75 43.67
CA GLY A 265 58.07 -49.81 44.59
C GLY A 265 58.85 -50.94 43.91
N ALA A 266 58.50 -51.31 42.68
CA ALA A 266 59.26 -52.25 41.87
C ALA A 266 60.59 -51.67 41.36
N LYS A 267 60.64 -50.36 41.06
CA LYS A 267 61.86 -49.67 40.61
C LYS A 267 62.97 -49.67 41.67
N SER A 268 62.66 -49.76 42.97
CA SER A 268 63.68 -49.95 44.02
C SER A 268 64.49 -51.24 43.88
N GLU A 269 64.00 -52.27 43.17
CA GLU A 269 64.75 -53.50 42.86
C GLU A 269 65.62 -53.38 41.59
N SER A 270 65.49 -52.28 40.81
CA SER A 270 66.19 -52.09 39.52
C SER A 270 67.50 -51.28 39.58
N ASN A 271 68.01 -50.99 40.78
CA ASN A 271 69.30 -50.28 40.93
C ASN A 271 70.47 -51.01 40.22
N SER A 272 70.41 -52.33 40.10
CA SER A 272 71.40 -53.14 39.36
C SER A 272 71.38 -52.91 37.84
N ASP A 273 70.21 -52.60 37.26
CA ASP A 273 70.08 -52.32 35.83
C ASP A 273 70.58 -50.91 35.48
N SER A 274 70.47 -49.96 36.41
CA SER A 274 71.04 -48.61 36.27
C SER A 274 72.57 -48.64 36.18
N GLU A 275 73.25 -49.39 37.05
CA GLU A 275 74.72 -49.53 37.03
C GLU A 275 75.19 -50.24 35.76
N ARG A 276 74.46 -51.27 35.32
CA ARG A 276 74.73 -51.98 34.07
C ARG A 276 74.57 -51.08 32.85
N SER A 277 73.52 -50.24 32.82
CA SER A 277 73.28 -49.25 31.76
C SER A 277 74.41 -48.23 31.70
N GLN A 278 74.84 -47.71 32.86
CA GLN A 278 75.90 -46.72 32.94
C GLN A 278 77.25 -47.28 32.45
N HIS A 279 77.60 -48.51 32.83
CA HIS A 279 78.80 -49.17 32.33
C HIS A 279 78.75 -49.39 30.80
N LEU A 280 77.59 -49.78 30.25
CA LEU A 280 77.43 -49.92 28.80
C LEU A 280 77.57 -48.58 28.07
N GLU A 281 77.09 -47.49 28.66
CA GLU A 281 77.22 -46.14 28.10
C GLU A 281 78.68 -45.65 28.10
N GLU A 282 79.44 -45.92 29.17
CA GLU A 282 80.89 -45.64 29.23
C GLU A 282 81.67 -46.38 28.16
N VAL A 283 81.41 -47.69 27.99
CA VAL A 283 82.04 -48.50 26.94
C VAL A 283 81.68 -47.96 25.55
N ALA A 284 80.42 -47.56 25.32
CA ALA A 284 80.00 -46.96 24.06
C ALA A 284 80.68 -45.60 23.80
N ALA A 285 80.90 -44.78 24.82
CA ALA A 285 81.64 -43.52 24.72
C ALA A 285 83.11 -43.76 24.35
N SER A 286 83.78 -44.70 25.04
CA SER A 286 85.17 -45.07 24.75
C SER A 286 85.36 -45.60 23.33
N LEU A 287 84.42 -46.42 22.84
CA LEU A 287 84.45 -46.91 21.46
C LEU A 287 84.27 -45.78 20.44
N ARG A 288 83.37 -44.81 20.70
CA ARG A 288 83.21 -43.63 19.84
C ARG A 288 84.48 -42.80 19.74
N GLU A 289 85.20 -42.61 20.85
CA GLU A 289 86.48 -41.89 20.86
C GLU A 289 87.55 -42.64 20.06
N ARG A 290 87.63 -43.97 20.21
CA ARG A 290 88.57 -44.79 19.44
C ARG A 290 88.30 -44.75 17.94
N ILE A 291 87.04 -44.77 17.52
CA ILE A 291 86.65 -44.60 16.10
C ILE A 291 87.13 -43.24 15.61
N LYS A 292 86.88 -42.16 16.37
CA LYS A 292 87.34 -40.82 16.01
C LYS A 292 88.86 -40.76 15.82
N HIS A 293 89.64 -41.34 16.74
CA HIS A 293 91.10 -41.39 16.61
C HIS A 293 91.56 -42.18 15.37
N LEU A 294 90.87 -43.27 15.05
CA LEU A 294 91.14 -44.04 13.83
C LEU A 294 90.83 -43.21 12.57
N ASP A 295 89.71 -42.49 12.54
CA ASP A 295 89.35 -41.60 11.43
C ASP A 295 90.39 -40.48 11.23
N ASP A 296 90.87 -39.87 12.32
CA ASP A 296 91.93 -38.86 12.26
C ASP A 296 93.25 -39.43 11.69
N MET A 297 93.63 -40.64 12.09
CA MET A 297 94.81 -41.33 11.54
C MET A 297 94.63 -41.66 10.05
N VAL A 298 93.45 -42.11 9.64
CA VAL A 298 93.12 -42.36 8.24
C VAL A 298 93.21 -41.06 7.44
N HIS A 299 92.69 -39.95 7.94
CA HIS A 299 92.81 -38.64 7.29
C HIS A 299 94.25 -38.16 7.16
N CYS A 300 95.09 -38.35 8.19
CA CYS A 300 96.51 -38.04 8.11
C CYS A 300 97.22 -38.88 7.02
N GLN A 301 96.89 -40.17 6.93
CA GLN A 301 97.42 -41.04 5.89
C GLN A 301 96.93 -40.63 4.48
N GLN A 302 95.63 -40.35 4.34
CA GLN A 302 95.05 -39.89 3.07
C GLN A 302 95.72 -38.60 2.58
N LYS A 303 95.99 -37.64 3.48
CA LYS A 303 96.70 -36.39 3.15
C LYS A 303 98.13 -36.67 2.65
N LYS A 304 98.83 -37.63 3.27
CA LYS A 304 100.17 -38.06 2.83
C LYS A 304 100.13 -38.71 1.45
N VAL A 305 99.18 -39.62 1.21
CA VAL A 305 99.00 -40.28 -0.09
C VAL A 305 98.67 -39.24 -1.17
N LYS A 306 97.77 -38.29 -0.88
CA LYS A 306 97.45 -37.20 -1.81
C LYS A 306 98.70 -36.40 -2.20
N HIS A 307 99.53 -36.03 -1.23
CA HIS A 307 100.78 -35.32 -1.50
C HIS A 307 101.75 -36.15 -2.38
N MET A 308 101.88 -37.46 -2.10
CA MET A 308 102.70 -38.35 -2.93
C MET A 308 102.18 -38.46 -4.37
N VAL A 309 100.86 -38.47 -4.57
CA VAL A 309 100.26 -38.46 -5.91
C VAL A 309 100.57 -37.16 -6.65
N GLU A 310 100.42 -36.01 -5.98
CA GLU A 310 100.78 -34.70 -6.54
C GLU A 310 102.26 -34.62 -6.93
N GLU A 311 103.17 -35.18 -6.11
CA GLU A 311 104.60 -35.27 -6.42
C GLU A 311 104.88 -36.17 -7.64
N ILE A 312 104.22 -37.33 -7.74
CA ILE A 312 104.32 -38.22 -8.91
C ILE A 312 103.83 -37.51 -10.17
N GLU A 313 102.73 -36.78 -10.13
CA GLU A 313 102.22 -36.03 -11.27
C GLU A 313 103.19 -34.92 -11.72
N MET A 314 103.81 -34.21 -10.78
CA MET A 314 104.86 -33.22 -11.07
C MET A 314 106.07 -33.88 -11.75
N LEU A 315 106.53 -35.02 -11.24
CA LEU A 315 107.63 -35.77 -11.84
C LEU A 315 107.28 -36.28 -13.24
N ARG A 316 106.06 -36.77 -13.46
CA ARG A 316 105.58 -37.18 -14.78
C ARG A 316 105.56 -36.03 -15.78
N LYS A 317 105.20 -34.80 -15.37
CA LYS A 317 105.31 -33.60 -16.22
C LYS A 317 106.76 -33.30 -16.62
N LYS A 318 107.69 -33.34 -15.66
CA LYS A 318 109.13 -33.15 -15.92
C LYS A 318 109.69 -34.20 -16.88
N VAL A 319 109.25 -35.46 -16.77
CA VAL A 319 109.63 -36.52 -17.70
C VAL A 319 109.14 -36.19 -19.11
N LYS A 320 107.86 -35.81 -19.28
CA LYS A 320 107.32 -35.40 -20.59
C LYS A 320 108.05 -34.19 -21.19
N GLU A 321 108.40 -33.20 -20.38
CA GLU A 321 109.20 -32.05 -20.84
C GLU A 321 110.58 -32.50 -21.35
N LYS A 322 111.23 -33.43 -20.64
CA LYS A 322 112.49 -34.02 -21.09
C LYS A 322 112.33 -34.88 -22.33
N GLU A 323 111.23 -35.62 -22.48
CA GLU A 323 110.91 -36.38 -23.70
C GLU A 323 110.77 -35.45 -24.91
N LEU A 324 110.06 -34.32 -24.76
CA LEU A 324 109.97 -33.30 -25.81
C LEU A 324 111.33 -32.70 -26.16
N PHE A 325 112.16 -32.42 -25.15
CA PHE A 325 113.53 -31.94 -25.37
C PHE A 325 114.40 -32.97 -26.11
N ILE A 326 114.25 -34.26 -25.79
CA ILE A 326 114.92 -35.34 -26.52
C ILE A 326 114.46 -35.36 -27.97
N ILE A 327 113.16 -35.23 -28.26
CA ILE A 327 112.65 -35.15 -29.64
C ILE A 327 113.25 -33.95 -30.38
N GLN A 328 113.32 -32.77 -29.76
CA GLN A 328 113.95 -31.59 -30.35
C GLN A 328 115.44 -31.81 -30.65
N LEU A 329 116.17 -32.48 -29.76
CA LEU A 329 117.56 -32.85 -29.99
C LEU A 329 117.70 -33.87 -31.13
N LEU A 330 116.79 -34.84 -31.23
CA LEU A 330 116.78 -35.83 -32.32
C LEU A 330 116.49 -35.15 -33.68
N GLU A 331 115.54 -34.22 -33.75
CA GLU A 331 115.30 -33.41 -34.96
C GLU A 331 116.55 -32.61 -35.34
N LYS A 332 117.25 -32.04 -34.34
CA LYS A 332 118.50 -31.30 -34.58
C LYS A 332 119.62 -32.22 -35.07
N ILE A 333 119.75 -33.42 -34.52
CA ILE A 333 120.70 -34.44 -34.99
C ILE A 333 120.35 -34.82 -36.43
N SER A 334 119.10 -35.14 -36.74
CA SER A 334 118.69 -35.52 -38.09
C SER A 334 118.95 -34.42 -39.12
N PHE A 335 118.70 -33.15 -38.78
CA PHE A 335 119.06 -32.02 -39.64
C PHE A 335 120.57 -31.97 -39.92
N LEU A 336 121.40 -32.10 -38.88
CA LEU A 336 122.86 -32.10 -39.01
C LEU A 336 123.34 -33.33 -39.79
N GLU A 337 122.74 -34.50 -39.61
CA GLU A 337 123.05 -35.70 -40.38
C GLU A 337 122.75 -35.51 -41.87
N CYS A 338 121.64 -34.85 -42.23
CA CYS A 338 121.33 -34.50 -43.62
C CYS A 338 122.34 -33.51 -44.20
N GLU A 339 122.70 -32.45 -43.48
CA GLU A 339 123.72 -31.48 -43.92
C GLU A 339 125.09 -32.17 -44.08
N ASN A 340 125.47 -33.03 -43.14
CA ASN A 340 126.71 -33.79 -43.19
C ASN A 340 126.71 -34.77 -44.38
N LYS A 341 125.57 -35.37 -44.70
CA LYS A 341 125.38 -36.22 -45.88
C LYS A 341 125.45 -35.42 -47.18
N GLU A 342 124.86 -34.23 -47.24
CA GLU A 342 124.96 -33.34 -48.42
C GLU A 342 126.41 -32.86 -48.65
N LEU A 343 127.15 -32.59 -47.57
CA LEU A 343 128.59 -32.31 -47.64
C LEU A 343 129.39 -33.53 -48.11
N GLN A 344 129.06 -34.74 -47.64
CA GLN A 344 129.64 -35.99 -48.15
C GLN A 344 129.35 -36.20 -49.63
N ASP A 345 128.11 -36.03 -50.08
CA ASP A 345 127.72 -36.16 -51.49
C ASP A 345 128.45 -35.13 -52.37
N LYS A 346 128.65 -33.89 -51.89
CA LYS A 346 129.48 -32.87 -52.57
C LYS A 346 130.94 -33.28 -52.66
N LEU A 347 131.50 -33.88 -51.60
CA LEU A 347 132.86 -34.42 -51.61
C LEU A 347 132.97 -35.55 -52.63
N GLU A 348 132.01 -36.47 -52.67
CA GLU A 348 131.96 -37.60 -53.61
C GLU A 348 131.85 -37.12 -55.07
N TYR A 349 131.03 -36.11 -55.36
CA TYR A 349 130.95 -35.47 -56.69
C TYR A 349 132.28 -34.81 -57.12
N LEU A 350 132.99 -34.18 -56.19
CA LEU A 350 134.33 -33.63 -56.44
C LEU A 350 135.38 -34.73 -56.62
N MET A 351 135.25 -35.84 -55.90
CA MET A 351 136.09 -37.03 -56.05
C MET A 351 135.83 -37.77 -57.37
N GLU A 352 134.59 -37.80 -57.85
CA GLU A 352 134.20 -38.53 -59.07
C GLU A 352 134.56 -37.77 -60.37
N ASN A 353 134.64 -36.43 -60.31
CA ASN A 353 135.16 -35.60 -61.41
C ASN A 353 136.70 -35.46 -61.42
N GLN A 354 137.40 -36.18 -60.54
CA GLN A 354 138.85 -36.36 -60.59
C GLN A 354 139.18 -37.69 -61.28
N PRO A 355 140.13 -37.74 -62.23
CA PRO A 355 140.52 -38.98 -62.90
C PRO A 355 141.06 -39.99 -61.88
N LYS A 356 140.30 -41.09 -61.70
CA LYS A 356 140.53 -42.17 -60.72
C LYS A 356 141.93 -42.79 -60.89
N THR A 357 142.86 -42.44 -60.01
CA THR A 357 144.07 -43.22 -59.74
C THR A 357 143.87 -44.08 -58.50
N ASN A 358 143.79 -45.40 -58.74
CA ASN A 358 144.07 -46.48 -57.78
C ASN A 358 145.22 -46.11 -56.84
N VAL A 359 145.01 -46.12 -55.51
CA VAL A 359 146.01 -46.55 -54.53
C VAL A 359 145.32 -46.97 -53.23
N GLU A 360 145.58 -48.22 -52.80
CA GLU A 360 145.39 -48.71 -51.43
C GLU A 360 146.17 -47.86 -50.42
N THR A 361 145.63 -47.58 -49.23
CA THR A 361 146.49 -47.35 -48.07
C THR A 361 145.88 -47.86 -46.79
N ARG A 362 146.74 -48.60 -46.07
CA ARG A 362 146.54 -49.16 -44.74
C ARG A 362 146.76 -48.08 -43.67
N ASP A 363 146.29 -48.43 -42.48
CA ASP A 363 146.99 -48.32 -41.18
C ASP A 363 146.69 -47.13 -40.24
N ALA A 364 146.92 -47.46 -38.95
CA ALA A 364 146.91 -46.68 -37.72
C ALA A 364 145.51 -46.32 -37.17
N GLY A 365 145.14 -46.67 -35.94
CA GLY A 365 145.91 -46.57 -34.70
C GLY A 365 145.34 -45.43 -33.85
N VAL A 366 145.56 -45.46 -32.53
CA VAL A 366 145.16 -44.45 -31.51
C VAL A 366 143.70 -44.63 -31.03
N GLY A 367 143.39 -45.06 -29.80
CA GLY A 367 144.11 -44.92 -28.53
C GLY A 367 143.69 -43.62 -27.84
N CYS A 368 142.66 -43.67 -26.99
CA CYS A 368 142.48 -42.68 -25.92
C CYS A 368 142.18 -43.44 -24.62
N ASP A 369 143.28 -43.82 -23.98
CA ASP A 369 143.37 -44.09 -22.55
C ASP A 369 143.09 -42.83 -21.73
N LEU A 370 142.33 -43.02 -20.63
CA LEU A 370 142.51 -42.41 -19.30
C LEU A 370 142.33 -40.86 -19.19
N PRO A 371 142.09 -40.29 -17.98
CA PRO A 371 142.40 -40.85 -16.67
C PRO A 371 141.38 -40.67 -15.54
N SER A 372 141.57 -41.53 -14.55
CA SER A 372 141.19 -41.36 -13.16
C SER A 372 141.84 -40.10 -12.54
N SER A 373 141.14 -39.46 -11.62
CA SER A 373 141.76 -38.60 -10.59
C SER A 373 140.90 -38.71 -9.33
N THR A 374 141.38 -39.42 -8.31
CA THR A 374 142.19 -38.87 -7.19
C THR A 374 141.34 -37.95 -6.33
N SER A 375 141.35 -37.96 -5.02
CA SER A 375 142.13 -38.64 -3.98
C SER A 375 141.78 -37.83 -2.74
N ASN A 376 141.58 -38.50 -1.61
CA ASN A 376 141.76 -37.91 -0.27
C ASN A 376 140.75 -36.78 0.08
N ASP A 377 140.39 -36.51 1.32
CA ASP A 377 141.11 -36.80 2.54
C ASP A 377 140.15 -36.76 3.75
N ASN A 378 140.44 -37.66 4.68
CA ASN A 378 140.46 -37.50 6.13
C ASN A 378 139.31 -36.82 6.89
N GLY A 379 138.81 -37.55 7.90
CA GLY A 379 138.51 -36.88 9.18
C GLY A 379 137.61 -37.57 10.21
N ARG A 380 138.03 -38.74 10.72
CA ARG A 380 137.94 -39.15 12.15
C ARG A 380 136.59 -39.68 12.75
N SER A 381 136.69 -40.95 13.14
CA SER A 381 135.91 -41.86 14.02
C SER A 381 135.41 -41.29 15.37
N PRO A 382 134.72 -42.07 16.27
CA PRO A 382 134.34 -43.49 16.20
C PRO A 382 132.91 -43.93 16.68
N GLU A 383 132.62 -45.19 16.31
CA GLU A 383 131.89 -46.27 17.03
C GLU A 383 130.39 -46.20 17.40
N SER A 384 129.58 -47.12 16.82
CA SER A 384 129.23 -48.39 17.50
C SER A 384 128.34 -49.29 16.61
N THR A 385 128.89 -50.45 16.27
CA THR A 385 128.29 -51.77 16.01
C THR A 385 126.85 -51.87 15.46
N ARG A 386 126.73 -52.25 14.18
CA ARG A 386 125.54 -52.90 13.59
C ARG A 386 125.87 -54.36 13.24
N PRO A 387 124.95 -55.32 13.38
CA PRO A 387 125.00 -56.55 12.62
C PRO A 387 124.42 -56.36 11.21
N MET A 388 124.96 -57.17 10.31
CA MET A 388 124.94 -57.07 8.86
C MET A 388 123.62 -57.53 8.23
N ARG A 389 123.26 -56.86 7.14
CA ARG A 389 122.09 -57.07 6.28
C ARG A 389 122.40 -58.18 5.28
N THR A 390 121.51 -59.17 5.13
CA THR A 390 121.42 -60.01 3.93
C THR A 390 120.20 -59.61 3.12
N TYR A 391 120.44 -59.18 1.88
CA TYR A 391 119.48 -58.70 0.89
C TYR A 391 119.48 -59.66 -0.30
N THR A 392 118.33 -60.27 -0.60
CA THR A 392 118.10 -61.11 -1.79
C THR A 392 116.84 -60.60 -2.52
N PRO A 393 116.95 -59.99 -3.72
CA PRO A 393 115.85 -59.20 -4.28
C PRO A 393 114.85 -59.93 -5.19
N PHE A 394 114.89 -61.25 -5.36
CA PHE A 394 114.02 -61.93 -6.36
C PHE A 394 113.19 -63.12 -5.87
N LYS A 395 112.70 -63.10 -4.61
CA LYS A 395 111.85 -64.19 -4.10
C LYS A 395 110.47 -63.82 -3.56
N ARG A 396 109.92 -62.63 -3.88
CA ARG A 396 108.57 -62.24 -3.41
C ARG A 396 107.52 -61.94 -4.47
N VAL A 397 107.84 -62.10 -5.75
CA VAL A 397 106.87 -61.83 -6.85
C VAL A 397 106.01 -63.06 -7.21
N LEU A 398 106.33 -64.27 -6.72
CA LEU A 398 105.59 -65.50 -7.06
C LEU A 398 104.71 -66.08 -5.92
N GLU A 399 104.68 -65.49 -4.73
CA GLU A 399 103.95 -66.07 -3.57
C GLU A 399 102.59 -65.41 -3.27
N TYR A 400 102.12 -64.45 -4.07
CA TYR A 400 100.80 -63.84 -3.92
C TYR A 400 99.78 -64.21 -5.01
N SER A 401 100.10 -65.11 -5.95
CA SER A 401 99.17 -65.52 -7.01
C SER A 401 98.47 -66.88 -6.79
N THR A 402 98.69 -67.58 -5.67
CA THR A 402 98.15 -68.94 -5.45
C THR A 402 97.36 -69.14 -4.15
N LYS A 403 96.77 -68.08 -3.57
CA LYS A 403 95.87 -68.22 -2.39
C LYS A 403 94.43 -67.71 -2.58
N ASN A 404 93.97 -67.52 -3.82
CA ASN A 404 92.56 -67.18 -4.14
C ASN A 404 91.87 -68.21 -5.04
N SER A 405 92.17 -69.50 -4.90
CA SER A 405 91.39 -70.56 -5.57
C SER A 405 91.35 -71.84 -4.74
N THR A 406 90.68 -71.78 -3.59
CA THR A 406 89.97 -72.90 -2.98
C THR A 406 88.88 -72.32 -2.08
N SER A 407 87.71 -72.10 -2.68
CA SER A 407 86.42 -72.20 -2.03
C SER A 407 85.61 -73.25 -2.76
#